data_AF-A0A959TES6-F1
#
_entry.id   AF-A0A959TES6-F1
#
_cell.length_a   1.000
_cell.length_b   1.000
_cell.length_c   1.000
_cell.angle_alpha   90.00
_cell.angle_beta   90.00
_cell.angle_gamma   90.00
#
_symmetry.space_group_name_H-M   'P 1'
#
loop_
_entity.id
_entity.type
_entity.pdbx_description
1 polymer ?
#
loop_
_entity_poly.entity_id
_entity_poly.type
_entity_poly.pdbx_seq_one_letter_code
_entity_poly.pdbx_strand_id
1 'polypeptide(L)' 'IAHNDPRVCFAQLLGMSDHISYNLAHAGFRVAKYVPYGPVRKVLPYLIRRADENTAVAGQTGRELRLIMAERERRRRG' A
#
# COMPACT_ATOMS: atom_id res chain seq x y z
N ILE A 1 8.05 -19.63 4.82
CA ILE A 1 7.57 -19.00 6.08
C ILE A 1 6.08 -19.32 6.18
N ALA A 2 5.60 -19.85 7.31
CA ALA A 2 4.18 -20.12 7.48
C ALA A 2 3.38 -18.81 7.47
N HIS A 3 2.15 -18.81 6.95
CA HIS A 3 1.39 -17.57 6.79
C HIS A 3 1.15 -16.84 8.12
N ASN A 4 0.93 -17.59 9.20
CA ASN A 4 0.73 -17.04 10.55
C ASN A 4 1.97 -17.15 11.46
N ASP A 5 3.18 -17.04 10.90
CA ASP A 5 4.41 -17.05 11.69
C ASP A 5 4.42 -15.84 12.65
N PRO A 6 4.47 -16.04 13.98
CA PRO A 6 4.35 -14.94 14.94
C PRO A 6 5.54 -13.99 14.93
N ARG A 7 6.65 -14.35 14.28
CA ARG A 7 7.86 -13.53 14.18
C ARG A 7 7.77 -12.48 13.07
N VAL A 8 6.79 -12.60 12.17
CA VAL A 8 6.64 -11.72 11.01
C VAL A 8 5.26 -11.07 11.00
N CYS A 9 5.22 -9.76 10.80
CA CYS A 9 3.99 -8.99 10.64
C CYS A 9 4.20 -7.97 9.52
N PHE A 10 3.20 -7.83 8.66
CA PHE A 10 3.17 -6.78 7.64
C PHE A 10 2.50 -5.55 8.22
N ALA A 11 3.05 -4.37 8.01
CA ALA A 11 2.44 -3.12 8.46
C ALA A 11 2.16 -2.21 7.26
N GLN A 12 0.98 -1.59 7.25
CA GLN A 12 0.58 -0.65 6.20
C GLN A 12 -0.03 0.61 6.82
N LEU A 13 0.27 1.77 6.24
CA LEU A 13 -0.36 3.03 6.61
C LEU A 13 -1.86 2.98 6.25
N LEU A 14 -2.72 3.37 7.18
CA LEU A 14 -4.17 3.36 6.92
C LEU A 14 -4.54 4.35 5.81
N GLY A 15 -5.40 3.92 4.88
CA GLY A 15 -5.83 4.72 3.74
C GLY A 15 -4.86 4.70 2.55
N MET A 16 -3.80 3.88 2.62
CA MET A 16 -2.79 3.75 1.57
C MET A 16 -2.66 2.29 1.16
N SER A 17 -2.89 1.99 -0.12
CA SER A 17 -2.74 0.65 -0.70
C SER A 17 -3.44 -0.46 0.09
N ASP A 18 -4.61 -0.15 0.66
CA ASP A 18 -5.31 -1.06 1.57
C ASP A 18 -5.66 -2.40 0.91
N HIS A 19 -5.93 -2.42 -0.39
CA HIS A 19 -6.18 -3.63 -1.17
C HIS A 19 -5.06 -4.68 -1.03
N ILE A 20 -3.80 -4.27 -0.93
CA ILE A 20 -2.66 -5.20 -0.73
C ILE A 20 -2.76 -5.85 0.64
N SER A 21 -2.91 -5.03 1.67
CA SER A 21 -2.99 -5.49 3.06
C SER A 21 -4.24 -6.33 3.36
N TYR A 22 -5.36 -6.06 2.69
CA TYR A 22 -6.57 -6.90 2.81
C TYR A 22 -6.37 -8.27 2.18
N ASN A 23 -5.73 -8.34 1.01
CA ASN A 23 -5.40 -9.61 0.37
C ASN A 23 -4.42 -10.44 1.23
N LEU A 24 -3.41 -9.79 1.83
CA LEU A 24 -2.48 -10.45 2.75
C LEU A 24 -3.20 -10.99 4.00
N ALA A 25 -4.06 -10.19 4.63
CA ALA A 25 -4.84 -10.62 5.77
C ALA A 25 -5.77 -11.80 5.41
N HIS A 26 -6.44 -11.72 4.25
CA HIS A 26 -7.30 -12.79 3.73
C HIS A 26 -6.54 -14.10 3.46
N ALA A 27 -5.29 -14.00 2.99
CA ALA A 27 -4.41 -15.15 2.79
C ALA A 27 -3.84 -15.74 4.10
N GLY A 28 -4.22 -15.20 5.27
CA GLY A 28 -3.82 -15.71 6.59
C GLY A 28 -2.53 -15.13 7.15
N PHE A 29 -2.03 -14.03 6.58
CA PHE A 29 -0.87 -13.32 7.12
C PHE A 29 -1.25 -12.35 8.24
N ARG A 30 -0.34 -12.18 9.20
CA ARG A 30 -0.49 -11.15 10.23
C ARG A 30 -0.25 -9.77 9.62
N VAL A 31 -1.25 -8.91 9.71
CA VAL A 31 -1.21 -7.55 9.17
C VAL A 31 -1.61 -6.55 10.25
N ALA A 32 -0.85 -5.46 10.37
CA ALA A 32 -1.12 -4.34 11.25
C ALA A 32 -1.36 -3.05 10.45
N LYS A 33 -2.21 -2.17 10.98
CA LYS A 33 -2.45 -0.83 10.41
C LYS A 33 -1.80 0.24 11.27
N TYR A 34 -0.94 1.04 10.65
CA TYR A 34 -0.35 2.20 11.29
C TYR A 34 -1.27 3.40 11.10
N VAL A 35 -1.79 3.90 12.23
CA VAL A 35 -2.76 4.99 12.29
C VAL A 35 -2.17 6.11 13.14
N PRO A 36 -1.89 7.30 12.57
CA PRO A 36 -1.54 8.46 13.39
C PRO A 36 -2.76 8.89 14.22
N TYR A 37 -2.58 9.13 15.51
CA TYR A 37 -3.65 9.60 16.39
C TYR A 37 -3.16 10.75 17.27
N GLY A 38 -4.06 11.68 17.60
CA GLY A 38 -3.80 12.82 18.47
C GLY A 38 -4.20 14.17 17.87
N PRO A 39 -3.98 15.28 18.61
CA PRO A 39 -4.34 16.61 18.15
C PRO A 39 -3.69 16.98 16.82
N VAL A 40 -4.41 17.69 15.95
CA VAL A 40 -3.99 18.07 14.58
C VAL A 40 -2.56 18.64 14.54
N ARG A 41 -2.24 19.55 15.46
CA ARG A 41 -0.90 20.18 15.54
C ARG A 41 0.24 19.18 15.72
N LYS A 42 0.01 18.08 16.45
CA LYS A 42 1.02 17.04 16.69
C LYS A 42 1.17 16.08 15.50
N VAL A 43 0.12 15.90 14.71
CA VAL A 43 0.14 15.00 13.52
C VAL A 43 0.51 15.73 12.22
N LEU A 44 0.55 17.06 12.22
CA LEU A 44 0.85 17.86 11.03
C LEU A 44 2.17 17.48 10.33
N PRO A 45 3.30 17.23 11.04
CA PRO A 45 4.53 16.78 10.38
C PRO A 45 4.41 15.40 9.71
N TYR A 46 3.53 14.53 10.21
CA TYR A 46 3.24 13.24 9.55
C TYR A 46 2.46 13.47 8.26
N LEU A 47 1.44 14.34 8.28
CA LEU A 47 0.61 14.62 7.12
C LEU A 47 1.40 15.26 5.97
N ILE A 48 2.33 16.17 6.26
CA ILE A 48 3.20 16.79 5.24
C ILE A 48 4.05 15.73 4.53
N ARG A 49 4.72 14.85 5.29
CA ARG A 49 5.51 13.75 4.70
C ARG A 49 4.67 12.81 3.83
N ARG A 50 3.39 12.63 4.15
CA ARG A 50 2.46 11.83 3.35
C ARG A 50 2.04 12.52 2.06
N ALA A 51 1.82 13.83 2.10
CA ALA A 51 1.56 14.61 0.91
C ALA A 51 2.74 14.50 -0.07
N ASP A 52 3.98 14.68 0.41
CA ASP A 52 5.18 14.58 -0.41
C ASP A 52 5.37 13.19 -1.04
N GLU A 53 5.20 12.12 -0.25
CA GLU A 53 5.30 10.75 -0.74
C GLU A 53 4.23 10.46 -1.81
N ASN A 54 2.98 10.83 -1.57
CA ASN A 54 1.89 10.61 -2.51
C ASN A 54 2.08 11.42 -3.80
N THR A 55 2.62 12.64 -3.72
CA THR A 55 2.96 13.45 -4.90
C THR A 55 4.12 12.85 -5.70
N ALA A 56 5.15 12.32 -5.02
CA ALA A 56 6.25 11.61 -5.69
C ALA A 56 5.76 10.35 -6.43
N VAL A 57 4.79 9.64 -5.84
CA VAL A 57 4.15 8.46 -6.45
C VAL A 57 3.21 8.83 -7.59
N ALA A 58 2.50 9.96 -7.52
CA ALA A 58 1.56 10.39 -8.55
C ALA A 58 2.20 10.48 -9.96
N GLY A 59 3.49 10.86 -10.03
CA GLY A 59 4.26 10.87 -11.28
C GLY A 59 4.56 9.50 -11.89
N GLN A 60 4.44 8.40 -11.12
CA GLN A 60 4.68 7.03 -11.58
C GLN A 60 3.43 6.31 -12.11
N THR A 61 2.23 6.82 -11.82
CA THR A 61 0.93 6.23 -12.25
C THR A 61 0.85 6.00 -13.76
N GLY A 62 1.35 6.95 -14.56
CA GLY A 62 1.36 6.82 -16.02
C GLY A 62 2.29 5.72 -16.54
N ARG A 63 3.31 5.32 -15.78
CA ARG A 63 4.18 4.19 -16.11
C ARG A 63 3.50 2.87 -15.74
N GLU A 64 2.87 2.78 -14.57
CA GLU A 64 2.13 1.59 -14.16
C GLU A 64 0.95 1.30 -15.09
N LEU A 65 0.17 2.32 -15.46
CA LEU A 65 -0.94 2.14 -16.40
C LEU A 65 -0.47 1.55 -17.73
N ARG A 66 0.66 2.03 -18.28
CA ARG A 66 1.25 1.48 -19.51
C ARG A 66 1.63 0.01 -19.36
N LEU A 67 2.23 -0.37 -18.22
CA LEU A 67 2.60 -1.77 -17.95
C LEU A 67 1.37 -2.67 -17.80
N ILE A 68 0.31 -2.20 -17.13
CA ILE A 68 -0.96 -2.92 -17.01
C ILE A 68 -1.62 -3.14 -18.37
N MET A 69 -1.64 -2.11 -19.23
CA MET A 69 -2.18 -2.23 -20.59
C MET A 69 -1.39 -3.24 -21.42
N ALA A 70 -0.05 -3.23 -21.32
CA ALA A 70 0.80 -4.20 -22.00
C ALA A 70 0.54 -5.64 -21.55
N GLU A 71 0.41 -5.87 -20.24
CA GLU A 71 0.10 -7.19 -19.68
C GLU A 71 -1.30 -7.68 -20.08
N ARG A 72 -2.29 -6.78 -20.13
CA ARG A 72 -3.64 -7.11 -20.59
C ARG A 72 -3.66 -7.56 -22.05
N GLU A 73 -2.92 -6.88 -22.91
CA GLU A 73 -2.78 -7.27 -24.32
C GLU A 73 -2.03 -8.60 -24.47
N ARG A 74 -0.98 -8.84 -23.67
CA ARG A 74 -0.28 -10.13 -23.65
C ARG A 74 -1.23 -11.30 -23.34
N ARG A 75 -2.09 -11.15 -22.34
CA ARG A 75 -3.08 -12.17 -21.94
C ARG A 75 -4.21 -12.38 -22.94
N ARG A 76 -4.48 -11.42 -23.81
CA ARG A 76 -5.49 -11.56 -24.89
C ARG A 76 -4.97 -12.33 -26.09
N ARG A 77 -3.65 -12.40 -26.27
CA ARG A 77 -2.97 -13.01 -27.42
C ARG A 77 -2.47 -14.44 -27.15
N GLY A 78 -2.58 -14.92 -25.91
CA GLY A 78 -2.35 -16.32 -25.53
C GLY A 78 -3.66 -16.94 -25.11
#